data_AF-A0A535V296-F1
#
_entry.id   AF-A0A535V296-F1
#
_cell.length_a   1.000
_cell.length_b   1.000
_cell.length_c   1.000
_cell.angle_alpha   90.00
_cell.angle_beta   90.00
_cell.angle_gamma   90.00
#
_symmetry.space_group_name_H-M   'P 1'
#
loop_
_entity.id
_entity.type
_entity.pdbx_description
1 polymer ?
#
loop_
_entity_poly.entity_id
_entity_poly.type
_entity_poly.pdbx_seq_one_letter_code
_entity_poly.pdbx_strand_id
1 'polypeptide(L)'
;MSHKQTDNSADSDNSHSEEIERLLTEGVSLDQPAVSPASPPAEASYPANQTGGDLQGAIGLYAEAAQDMATAALELSLGRHFACADYCNQAAEKAAQSVSLLRFGRRSMYDHDLRTLGATVGAPEDIQNEMAILSPFHPEAFYVNTPPEEADEVINADQADSYVKSARQVLRWARSIVLSP
;
A
#
# COMPACT_ATOMS: atom_id res chain seq x y z
N MET A 1 -48.12 -46.70 -3.50
CA MET A 1 -46.97 -47.14 -2.68
C MET A 1 -45.74 -46.89 -3.53
N SER A 2 -45.04 -45.76 -3.39
CA SER A 2 -44.05 -45.43 -2.35
C SER A 2 -42.80 -46.32 -2.41
N HIS A 3 -41.72 -45.82 -3.02
CA HIS A 3 -40.43 -45.50 -2.39
C HIS A 3 -39.44 -45.09 -3.49
N LYS A 4 -39.16 -43.78 -3.64
CA LYS A 4 -38.14 -42.97 -2.94
C LYS A 4 -36.71 -43.38 -3.29
N GLN A 5 -36.19 -42.63 -4.25
CA GLN A 5 -34.80 -42.32 -4.50
C GLN A 5 -34.38 -41.24 -3.48
N THR A 6 -33.30 -41.48 -2.73
CA THR A 6 -32.58 -40.51 -1.87
C THR A 6 -31.14 -41.03 -1.81
N ASP A 7 -30.20 -40.36 -2.49
CA ASP A 7 -29.41 -39.22 -2.01
C ASP A 7 -28.11 -39.72 -1.37
N ASN A 8 -27.03 -39.55 -2.14
CA ASN A 8 -25.66 -39.85 -1.74
C ASN A 8 -24.86 -38.55 -1.97
N SER A 9 -24.91 -37.62 -1.02
CA SER A 9 -24.10 -36.40 -1.04
C SER A 9 -24.19 -35.70 0.32
N ALA A 10 -23.49 -36.22 1.33
CA ALA A 10 -23.38 -35.56 2.64
C ALA A 10 -22.05 -35.79 3.38
N ASP A 11 -21.02 -36.37 2.75
CA ASP A 11 -19.80 -36.79 3.48
C ASP A 11 -18.53 -36.03 3.09
N SER A 12 -18.59 -35.06 2.17
CA SER A 12 -17.39 -34.34 1.71
C SER A 12 -17.11 -33.03 2.44
N ASP A 13 -18.10 -32.41 3.08
CA ASP A 13 -17.94 -31.06 3.66
C ASP A 13 -17.40 -31.10 5.10
N ASN A 14 -17.65 -32.18 5.85
CA ASN A 14 -17.31 -32.22 7.27
C ASN A 14 -15.80 -32.42 7.50
N SER A 15 -15.11 -33.13 6.59
CA SER A 15 -13.67 -33.37 6.68
C SER A 15 -12.84 -32.10 6.51
N HIS A 16 -13.35 -31.11 5.78
CA HIS A 16 -12.58 -29.91 5.47
C HIS A 16 -12.64 -28.88 6.60
N SER A 17 -13.78 -28.79 7.30
CA SER A 17 -13.94 -27.90 8.45
C SER A 17 -13.13 -28.35 9.65
N GLU A 18 -13.04 -29.65 9.91
CA GLU A 18 -12.24 -30.22 11.01
C GLU A 18 -10.73 -30.00 10.79
N GLU A 19 -10.28 -30.04 9.53
CA GLU A 19 -8.88 -29.77 9.17
C GLU A 19 -8.51 -28.29 9.41
N ILE A 20 -9.41 -27.37 9.09
CA ILE A 20 -9.20 -25.92 9.29
C ILE A 20 -9.17 -25.57 10.78
N GLU A 21 -10.10 -26.10 11.59
CA GLU A 21 -10.09 -25.89 13.04
C GLU A 21 -8.80 -26.40 13.67
N ARG A 22 -8.32 -27.57 13.23
CA ARG A 22 -7.07 -28.14 13.74
C ARG A 22 -5.86 -27.26 13.40
N LEU A 23 -5.76 -26.75 12.17
CA LEU A 23 -4.67 -25.86 11.75
C LEU A 23 -4.67 -24.52 12.51
N LEU A 24 -5.85 -24.01 12.88
CA LEU A 24 -6.00 -22.78 13.65
C LEU A 24 -5.67 -22.97 15.14
N THR A 25 -5.91 -24.16 15.69
CA THR A 25 -5.72 -24.44 17.12
C THR A 25 -4.31 -24.92 17.44
N GLU A 26 -3.72 -25.73 16.57
CA GLU A 26 -2.39 -26.35 16.79
C GLU A 26 -1.25 -25.57 16.13
N GLY A 27 -1.57 -24.66 15.20
CA GLY A 27 -0.61 -23.92 14.40
C GLY A 27 0.04 -24.77 13.30
N VAL A 28 0.50 -24.12 12.23
CA VAL A 28 1.22 -24.79 11.13
C VAL A 28 2.68 -24.98 11.53
N SER A 29 3.10 -26.23 11.80
CA SER A 29 4.53 -26.56 11.88
C SER A 29 5.11 -26.72 10.48
N LEU A 30 5.87 -25.72 10.04
CA LEU A 30 6.74 -25.82 8.87
C LEU A 30 8.11 -26.36 9.34
N ASP A 31 8.24 -27.68 9.43
CA ASP A 31 9.55 -28.32 9.52
C ASP A 31 10.26 -28.23 8.15
N GLN A 32 10.72 -27.04 7.81
CA GLN A 32 11.76 -26.88 6.80
C GLN A 32 13.11 -26.74 7.50
N PRO A 33 14.11 -27.59 7.17
CA PRO A 33 15.45 -27.38 7.66
C PRO A 33 15.94 -26.01 7.18
N ALA A 34 16.39 -25.17 8.12
CA ALA A 34 17.01 -23.89 7.83
C ALA A 34 18.26 -24.11 6.96
N VAL A 35 18.14 -23.91 5.66
CA VAL A 35 19.29 -23.83 4.77
C VAL A 35 19.95 -22.49 5.03
N SER A 36 21.08 -22.49 5.73
CA SER A 36 21.91 -21.29 5.86
C SER A 36 22.24 -20.74 4.47
N PRO A 37 22.01 -19.46 4.18
CA PRO A 37 22.48 -18.89 2.92
C PRO A 37 24.01 -18.95 2.92
N ALA A 38 24.56 -19.70 1.97
CA ALA A 38 25.98 -19.67 1.68
C ALA A 38 26.38 -18.25 1.31
N SER A 39 27.42 -17.73 1.96
CA SER A 39 28.01 -16.44 1.61
C SER A 39 28.33 -16.40 0.11
N PRO A 40 27.90 -15.36 -0.63
CA PRO A 40 28.30 -15.22 -2.02
C PRO A 40 29.84 -15.05 -2.10
N PRO A 41 30.48 -15.63 -3.12
CA PRO A 41 31.90 -15.40 -3.36
C PRO A 41 32.13 -13.91 -3.64
N ALA A 42 33.25 -13.38 -3.16
CA ALA A 42 33.65 -11.99 -3.34
C ALA A 42 33.64 -11.62 -4.83
N GLU A 43 32.62 -10.88 -5.26
CA GLU A 43 32.54 -10.37 -6.62
C GLU A 43 33.64 -9.31 -6.83
N ALA A 44 34.37 -9.51 -7.91
CA ALA A 44 35.35 -8.58 -8.44
C ALA A 44 34.73 -7.17 -8.53
N SER A 45 35.48 -6.19 -8.05
CA SER A 45 35.14 -4.78 -8.11
C SER A 45 35.00 -4.31 -9.56
N TYR A 46 33.80 -4.41 -10.11
CA TYR A 46 33.41 -3.58 -11.24
C TYR A 46 33.18 -2.16 -10.70
N PRO A 47 33.78 -1.12 -11.30
CA PRO A 47 33.51 0.24 -10.87
C PRO A 47 32.06 0.56 -11.19
N ALA A 48 31.22 0.52 -10.15
CA ALA A 48 29.84 0.94 -10.19
C ALA A 48 29.77 2.43 -10.52
N ASN A 49 29.67 2.74 -11.80
CA ASN A 49 29.20 4.03 -12.26
C ASN A 49 27.67 4.08 -12.05
N GLN A 50 27.23 4.07 -10.78
CA GLN A 50 25.82 4.11 -10.37
C GLN A 50 25.32 5.56 -10.31
N THR A 51 25.45 6.28 -11.43
CA THR A 51 24.76 7.56 -11.67
C THR A 51 23.44 7.31 -12.41
N GLY A 52 22.65 6.34 -11.93
CA GLY A 52 21.37 5.96 -12.55
C GLY A 52 20.35 5.59 -11.49
N GLY A 53 19.12 6.07 -11.63
CA GLY A 53 18.05 5.71 -10.70
C GLY A 53 17.62 4.25 -10.78
N ASP A 54 16.79 3.85 -9.82
CA ASP A 54 16.28 2.48 -9.68
C ASP A 54 14.91 2.37 -10.36
N LEU A 55 14.93 2.03 -11.66
CA LEU A 55 13.71 1.88 -12.45
C LEU A 55 12.82 0.73 -11.94
N GLN A 56 13.42 -0.41 -11.57
CA GLN A 56 12.64 -1.57 -11.12
C GLN A 56 11.97 -1.29 -9.77
N GLY A 57 12.71 -0.71 -8.83
CA GLY A 57 12.17 -0.27 -7.54
C GLY A 57 11.13 0.84 -7.70
N ALA A 58 11.33 1.77 -8.63
CA ALA A 58 10.34 2.80 -8.94
C ALA A 58 9.02 2.21 -9.46
N ILE A 59 9.08 1.28 -10.42
CA ILE A 59 7.87 0.61 -10.95
C ILE A 59 7.18 -0.20 -9.86
N GLY A 60 7.94 -0.97 -9.06
CA GLY A 60 7.38 -1.77 -7.96
C GLY A 60 6.67 -0.89 -6.92
N LEU A 61 7.32 0.18 -6.49
CA LEU A 61 6.74 1.10 -5.50
C LEU A 61 5.55 1.89 -6.07
N TYR A 62 5.59 2.27 -7.35
CA TYR A 62 4.43 2.87 -8.00
C TYR A 62 3.24 1.90 -8.07
N ALA A 63 3.50 0.59 -8.26
CA ALA A 63 2.44 -0.41 -8.22
C ALA A 63 1.81 -0.53 -6.82
N GLU A 64 2.60 -0.47 -5.75
CA GLU A 64 2.09 -0.38 -4.37
C GLU A 64 1.23 0.87 -4.18
N ALA A 65 1.67 2.04 -4.66
CA ALA A 65 0.89 3.28 -4.61
C ALA A 65 -0.47 3.15 -5.33
N ALA A 66 -0.50 2.44 -6.47
CA ALA A 66 -1.73 2.18 -7.19
C ALA A 66 -2.67 1.21 -6.44
N GLN A 67 -2.13 0.26 -5.69
CA GLN A 67 -2.89 -0.63 -4.82
C GLN A 67 -3.52 0.14 -3.65
N ASP A 68 -2.76 1.01 -2.98
CA ASP A 68 -3.29 1.87 -1.91
C ASP A 68 -4.45 2.73 -2.42
N MET A 69 -4.35 3.29 -3.62
CA MET A 69 -5.43 4.06 -4.24
C MET A 69 -6.69 3.22 -4.52
N ALA A 70 -6.52 1.95 -4.91
CA ALA A 70 -7.64 1.04 -5.07
C ALA A 70 -8.31 0.74 -3.72
N THR A 71 -7.51 0.55 -2.67
CA THR A 71 -8.01 0.37 -1.30
C THR A 71 -8.73 1.62 -0.80
N ALA A 72 -8.19 2.82 -1.01
CA ALA A 72 -8.87 4.08 -0.65
C ALA A 72 -10.27 4.18 -1.26
N ALA A 73 -10.42 3.80 -2.54
CA ALA A 73 -11.73 3.79 -3.20
C ALA A 73 -12.70 2.76 -2.58
N LEU A 74 -12.20 1.61 -2.15
CA LEU A 74 -13.00 0.61 -1.44
C LEU A 74 -13.44 1.14 -0.06
N GLU A 75 -12.53 1.71 0.72
CA GLU A 75 -12.84 2.25 2.05
C GLU A 75 -13.89 3.38 1.97
N LEU A 76 -13.79 4.25 0.95
CA LEU A 76 -14.83 5.26 0.67
C LEU A 76 -16.20 4.61 0.44
N SER A 77 -16.27 3.53 -0.35
CA SER A 77 -17.53 2.84 -0.64
C SER A 77 -18.13 2.13 0.58
N LEU A 78 -17.29 1.76 1.55
CA LEU A 78 -17.69 1.14 2.81
C LEU A 78 -18.05 2.17 3.90
N GLY A 79 -17.90 3.48 3.63
CA GLY A 79 -18.15 4.54 4.59
C GLY A 79 -17.06 4.69 5.65
N ARG A 80 -15.87 4.12 5.43
CA ARG A 80 -14.70 4.20 6.31
C ARG A 80 -13.81 5.35 5.85
N HIS A 81 -14.26 6.57 6.16
CA HIS A 81 -13.72 7.79 5.59
C HIS A 81 -12.29 8.11 6.05
N PHE A 82 -11.95 7.81 7.32
CA PHE A 82 -10.58 7.98 7.79
C PHE A 82 -9.63 6.97 7.13
N ALA A 83 -10.03 5.69 7.06
CA ALA A 83 -9.23 4.68 6.37
C ALA A 83 -9.01 5.06 4.89
N CYS A 84 -10.04 5.60 4.22
CA CYS A 84 -9.91 6.18 2.88
C CYS A 84 -8.85 7.30 2.84
N ALA A 85 -8.89 8.24 3.78
CA ALA A 85 -7.95 9.36 3.84
C ALA A 85 -6.49 8.92 4.11
N ASP A 86 -6.29 7.96 5.01
CA ASP A 86 -4.98 7.35 5.27
C ASP A 86 -4.42 6.66 4.02
N TYR A 87 -5.20 5.81 3.34
CA TYR A 87 -4.76 5.21 2.08
C TYR A 87 -4.49 6.24 0.98
N CYS A 88 -5.18 7.39 0.97
CA CYS A 88 -4.84 8.50 0.08
C CYS A 88 -3.47 9.12 0.41
N ASN A 89 -3.15 9.31 1.70
CA ASN A 89 -1.83 9.75 2.15
C ASN A 89 -0.74 8.76 1.72
N GLN A 90 -0.93 7.47 1.99
CA GLN A 90 0.00 6.40 1.63
C GLN A 90 0.23 6.29 0.12
N ALA A 91 -0.84 6.38 -0.68
CA ALA A 91 -0.74 6.39 -2.13
C ALA A 91 0.10 7.57 -2.63
N ALA A 92 -0.09 8.77 -2.08
CA ALA A 92 0.69 9.96 -2.43
C ALA A 92 2.16 9.84 -2.01
N GLU A 93 2.44 9.32 -0.80
CA GLU A 93 3.79 9.07 -0.30
C GLU A 93 4.57 8.13 -1.24
N LYS A 94 4.00 6.93 -1.49
CA LYS A 94 4.65 5.90 -2.30
C LYS A 94 4.79 6.37 -3.75
N ALA A 95 3.82 7.11 -4.28
CA ALA A 95 3.94 7.73 -5.60
C ALA A 95 5.13 8.71 -5.68
N ALA A 96 5.29 9.60 -4.71
CA ALA A 96 6.43 10.52 -4.69
C ALA A 96 7.78 9.80 -4.45
N GLN A 97 7.82 8.81 -3.55
CA GLN A 97 9.01 8.00 -3.32
C GLN A 97 9.39 7.16 -4.55
N SER A 98 8.43 6.74 -5.39
CA SER A 98 8.73 6.05 -6.65
C SER A 98 9.47 6.97 -7.65
N VAL A 99 9.10 8.25 -7.69
CA VAL A 99 9.82 9.28 -8.46
C VAL A 99 11.22 9.49 -7.88
N SER A 100 11.37 9.46 -6.54
CA SER A 100 12.67 9.54 -5.88
C SER A 100 13.60 8.38 -6.27
N LEU A 101 13.08 7.14 -6.27
CA LEU A 101 13.82 5.96 -6.72
C LEU A 101 14.28 6.12 -8.18
N LEU A 102 13.39 6.55 -9.07
CA LEU A 102 13.72 6.74 -10.48
C LEU A 102 14.76 7.84 -10.71
N ARG A 103 14.73 8.93 -9.95
CA ARG A 103 15.63 10.08 -10.14
C ARG A 103 16.97 9.91 -9.43
N PHE A 104 16.96 9.30 -8.25
CA PHE A 104 18.08 9.34 -7.31
C PHE A 104 18.57 7.96 -6.86
N GLY A 105 17.90 6.88 -7.26
CA GLY A 105 18.26 5.50 -6.89
C GLY A 105 17.97 5.14 -5.43
N ARG A 106 17.22 5.98 -4.71
CA ARG A 106 16.87 5.77 -3.29
C ARG A 106 15.54 6.43 -2.96
N ARG A 107 14.86 5.94 -1.93
CA ARG A 107 13.67 6.61 -1.39
C ARG A 107 14.10 7.88 -0.64
N SER A 108 13.35 8.96 -0.82
CA SER A 108 13.47 10.15 0.05
C SER A 108 12.94 9.79 1.44
N MET A 109 13.55 10.33 2.49
CA MET A 109 12.98 10.21 3.83
C MET A 109 11.63 10.94 3.87
N TYR A 110 10.69 10.34 4.60
CA TYR A 110 9.37 10.88 4.87
C TYR A 110 9.24 11.07 6.37
N ASP A 111 8.91 12.30 6.78
CA ASP A 111 8.72 12.75 8.16
C ASP A 111 7.25 13.09 8.44
N HIS A 112 6.35 12.41 7.72
CA HIS A 112 4.90 12.65 7.75
C HIS A 112 4.43 13.97 7.11
N ASP A 113 5.33 14.72 6.45
CA ASP A 113 4.95 15.86 5.61
C ASP A 113 5.12 15.56 4.10
N LEU A 114 3.99 15.30 3.45
CA LEU A 114 3.93 15.03 2.01
C LEU A 114 4.31 16.24 1.17
N ARG A 115 4.09 17.48 1.64
CA ARG A 115 4.49 18.67 0.88
C ARG A 115 6.00 18.76 0.75
N THR A 116 6.70 18.55 1.87
CA THR A 116 8.16 18.55 1.93
C THR A 116 8.74 17.40 1.09
N LEU A 117 8.11 16.22 1.14
CA LEU A 117 8.46 15.10 0.26
C LEU A 117 8.30 15.47 -1.23
N GLY A 118 7.16 16.06 -1.60
CA GLY A 118 6.87 16.53 -2.96
C GLY A 118 7.90 17.54 -3.47
N ALA A 119 8.25 18.54 -2.66
CA ALA A 119 9.29 19.51 -2.99
C ALA A 119 10.66 18.83 -3.18
N THR A 120 11.01 17.88 -2.31
CA THR A 120 12.28 17.13 -2.37
C THR A 120 12.43 16.34 -3.67
N VAL A 121 11.33 15.74 -4.15
CA VAL A 121 11.34 14.96 -5.39
C VAL A 121 11.12 15.83 -6.63
N GLY A 122 10.96 17.15 -6.49
CA GLY A 122 10.77 18.09 -7.58
C GLY A 122 9.38 18.00 -8.22
N ALA A 123 8.33 17.82 -7.42
CA ALA A 123 6.95 17.96 -7.85
C ALA A 123 6.62 19.45 -8.11
N PRO A 124 5.77 19.77 -9.10
CA PRO A 124 5.30 21.13 -9.31
C PRO A 124 4.39 21.60 -8.15
N GLU A 125 4.20 22.91 -8.01
CA GLU A 125 3.54 23.54 -6.86
C GLU A 125 2.09 23.07 -6.67
N ASP A 126 1.35 22.88 -7.76
CA ASP A 126 0.01 22.32 -7.74
C ASP A 126 -0.02 20.91 -7.11
N ILE A 127 0.90 20.03 -7.52
CA ILE A 127 1.03 18.69 -6.93
C ILE A 127 1.47 18.76 -5.47
N GLN A 128 2.37 19.69 -5.11
CA GLN A 128 2.75 19.90 -3.72
C GLN A 128 1.56 20.34 -2.85
N ASN A 129 0.64 21.16 -3.40
CA ASN A 129 -0.56 21.59 -2.69
C ASN A 129 -1.52 20.41 -2.48
N GLU A 130 -1.70 19.55 -3.49
CA GLU A 130 -2.49 18.31 -3.33
C GLU A 130 -1.89 17.37 -2.29
N MET A 131 -0.56 17.24 -2.26
CA MET A 131 0.16 16.49 -1.23
C MET A 131 -0.04 17.09 0.18
N ALA A 132 -0.01 18.42 0.30
CA ALA A 132 -0.20 19.10 1.58
C ALA A 132 -1.61 18.86 2.18
N ILE A 133 -2.64 18.74 1.34
CA ILE A 133 -4.00 18.39 1.79
C ILE A 133 -4.02 17.02 2.47
N LEU A 134 -3.17 16.09 2.02
CA LEU A 134 -3.15 14.71 2.47
C LEU A 134 -2.25 14.48 3.70
N SER A 135 -1.27 15.35 3.97
CA SER A 135 -0.31 15.21 5.09
C SER A 135 -0.96 14.89 6.45
N PRO A 136 -2.10 15.50 6.85
CA PRO A 136 -2.68 15.29 8.17
C PRO A 136 -3.18 13.85 8.45
N PHE A 137 -3.36 13.01 7.43
CA PHE A 137 -4.02 11.72 7.57
C PHE A 137 -3.08 10.54 7.84
N HIS A 138 -1.79 10.79 7.99
CA HIS A 138 -0.91 9.76 8.53
C HIS A 138 -1.37 9.41 9.96
N PRO A 139 -1.56 8.12 10.31
CA PRO A 139 -2.14 7.73 11.60
C PRO A 139 -1.42 8.30 12.82
N GLU A 140 -0.09 8.38 12.78
CA GLU A 140 0.70 8.98 13.88
C GLU A 140 0.37 10.45 14.10
N ALA A 141 0.13 11.22 13.04
CA ALA A 141 -0.20 12.64 13.15
C ALA A 141 -1.68 12.84 13.50
N PHE A 142 -2.56 12.04 12.89
CA PHE A 142 -4.00 12.16 13.06
C PHE A 142 -4.44 11.76 14.48
N TYR A 143 -3.95 10.62 14.98
CA TYR A 143 -4.37 10.08 16.27
C TYR A 143 -3.84 10.83 17.50
N VAL A 144 -2.94 11.80 17.29
CA VAL A 144 -2.54 12.74 18.37
C VAL A 144 -3.75 13.53 18.89
N ASN A 145 -4.70 13.87 18.02
CA ASN A 145 -5.82 14.74 18.35
C ASN A 145 -7.20 14.06 18.19
N THR A 146 -7.25 12.85 17.62
CA THR A 146 -8.49 12.15 17.33
C THR A 146 -8.34 10.67 17.69
N PRO A 147 -9.04 10.17 18.73
CA PRO A 147 -9.02 8.74 19.05
C PRO A 147 -9.48 7.89 17.86
N PRO A 148 -8.95 6.66 17.67
CA PRO A 148 -9.34 5.79 16.56
C PRO A 148 -10.85 5.54 16.47
N GLU A 149 -11.55 5.49 17.59
CA GLU A 149 -13.01 5.27 17.67
C GLU A 149 -13.83 6.44 17.09
N GLU A 150 -13.26 7.65 17.07
CA GLU A 150 -13.92 8.87 16.61
C GLU A 150 -13.49 9.27 15.18
N ALA A 151 -12.52 8.55 14.60
CA ALA A 151 -11.87 8.97 13.35
C ALA A 151 -12.83 9.11 12.16
N ASP A 152 -13.78 8.18 12.02
CA ASP A 152 -14.80 8.21 10.96
C ASP A 152 -15.94 9.21 11.24
N GLU A 153 -16.01 9.78 12.46
CA GLU A 153 -16.97 10.85 12.78
C GLU A 153 -16.45 12.24 12.37
N VAL A 154 -15.12 12.39 12.28
CA VAL A 154 -14.45 13.65 11.94
C VAL A 154 -14.41 13.91 10.43
N ILE A 155 -14.39 12.84 9.63
CA ILE A 155 -14.29 12.91 8.17
C ILE A 155 -15.58 12.37 7.55
N ASN A 156 -16.23 13.16 6.71
CA ASN A 156 -17.41 12.74 5.97
C ASN A 156 -17.08 12.27 4.53
N ALA A 157 -18.09 11.72 3.86
CA ALA A 157 -17.95 11.18 2.51
C ALA A 157 -17.47 12.21 1.47
N ASP A 158 -17.94 13.46 1.54
CA ASP A 158 -17.55 14.52 0.61
C ASP A 158 -16.09 14.92 0.79
N GLN A 159 -15.63 15.00 2.04
CA GLN A 159 -14.21 15.22 2.37
C GLN A 159 -13.35 14.06 1.87
N ALA A 160 -13.73 12.82 2.16
CA ALA A 160 -13.01 11.64 1.71
C ALA A 160 -12.93 11.54 0.16
N ASP A 161 -14.02 11.84 -0.56
CA ASP A 161 -14.03 11.93 -2.02
C ASP A 161 -13.08 13.02 -2.54
N SER A 162 -12.98 14.16 -1.84
CA SER A 162 -12.01 15.21 -2.18
C SER A 162 -10.56 14.73 -2.03
N TYR A 163 -10.24 13.98 -0.97
CA TYR A 163 -8.91 13.41 -0.76
C TYR A 163 -8.55 12.37 -1.82
N VAL A 164 -9.53 11.55 -2.23
CA VAL A 164 -9.39 10.62 -3.35
C VAL A 164 -9.02 11.37 -4.65
N LYS A 165 -9.62 12.53 -4.90
CA LYS A 165 -9.27 13.35 -6.07
C LYS A 165 -7.84 13.89 -5.96
N SER A 166 -7.44 14.41 -4.80
CA SER A 166 -6.06 14.86 -4.54
C SER A 166 -5.03 13.75 -4.77
N ALA A 167 -5.24 12.57 -4.17
CA ALA A 167 -4.33 11.42 -4.34
C ALA A 167 -4.24 10.96 -5.80
N ARG A 168 -5.35 10.96 -6.54
CA ARG A 168 -5.34 10.64 -7.98
C ARG A 168 -4.51 11.64 -8.79
N GLN A 169 -4.52 12.93 -8.45
CA GLN A 169 -3.69 13.92 -9.14
C GLN A 169 -2.20 13.62 -8.94
N VAL A 170 -1.79 13.34 -7.69
CA VAL A 170 -0.40 12.96 -7.36
C VAL A 170 0.02 11.68 -8.09
N LEU A 171 -0.83 10.65 -8.07
CA LEU A 171 -0.58 9.39 -8.79
C LEU A 171 -0.44 9.59 -10.29
N ARG A 172 -1.31 10.39 -10.92
CA ARG A 172 -1.23 10.68 -12.35
C ARG A 172 0.05 11.41 -12.71
N TRP A 173 0.48 12.35 -11.88
CA TRP A 173 1.75 13.04 -12.04
C TRP A 173 2.92 12.05 -11.95
N ALA A 174 3.00 11.24 -10.90
CA ALA A 174 4.07 10.24 -10.74
C ALA A 174 4.08 9.22 -11.90
N ARG A 175 2.91 8.78 -12.36
CA ARG A 175 2.76 7.87 -13.51
C ARG A 175 3.44 8.40 -14.75
N SER A 176 3.27 9.71 -15.02
CA SER A 176 3.82 10.37 -16.20
C SER A 176 5.35 10.41 -16.23
N ILE A 177 5.98 10.14 -15.08
CA ILE A 177 7.42 10.09 -14.90
C ILE A 177 7.90 8.64 -14.86
N VAL A 178 7.25 7.79 -14.06
CA VAL A 178 7.71 6.42 -13.79
C VAL A 178 7.40 5.44 -14.92
N LEU A 179 6.23 5.58 -15.56
CA LEU A 179 5.79 4.64 -16.61
C LEU A 179 5.96 5.19 -18.03
N SER A 180 6.47 6.41 -18.16
CA SER A 180 6.89 7.01 -19.43
C SER A 180 8.35 7.49 -19.35
N PRO A 181 9.29 6.62 -18.93
CA PRO A 181 10.68 7.02 -18.69
C PRO A 181 11.40 7.50 -19.94
#